data_AF-A0A069DJA6-F1
#
_entry.id   AF-A0A069DJA6-F1
#
_cell.length_a   1.000
_cell.length_b   1.000
_cell.length_c   1.000
_cell.angle_alpha   90.00
_cell.angle_beta   90.00
_cell.angle_gamma   90.00
#
_symmetry.space_group_name_H-M   'P 1'
#
loop_
_entity.id
_entity.type
_entity.pdbx_description
1 polymer ?
#
loop_
_entity_poly.entity_id
_entity_poly.type
_entity_poly.pdbx_seq_one_letter_code
_entity_poly.pdbx_strand_id
1 'polypeptide(L)' 'MFFFIWFFLIGILSLVMGIRALRNPDAWPFDRYVDEDGETDLVNIKIRGICLLAFGAVLTILSFQQLI' A
#
# COMPACT_ATOMS: atom_id res chain seq x y z
N MET A 1 -19.39 -6.30 12.83
CA MET A 1 -19.19 -4.83 12.80
C MET A 1 -17.82 -4.36 13.30
N PHE A 2 -17.33 -4.78 14.48
CA PHE A 2 -16.00 -4.36 14.95
C PHE A 2 -14.88 -4.74 13.96
N PHE A 3 -14.82 -6.02 13.55
CA PHE A 3 -13.81 -6.48 12.58
C PHE A 3 -13.90 -5.77 11.22
N PHE A 4 -15.12 -5.51 10.73
CA PHE A 4 -15.35 -4.76 9.49
C PHE A 4 -14.63 -3.41 9.50
N ILE A 5 -14.85 -2.59 10.54
CA ILE A 5 -14.29 -1.24 10.62
C ILE A 5 -12.75 -1.29 10.64
N TRP A 6 -12.16 -2.22 11.39
CA TRP A 6 -10.72 -2.37 11.45
C TRP A 6 -10.11 -2.79 10.11
N PHE A 7 -10.66 -3.83 9.47
CA PHE A 7 -10.15 -4.29 8.17
C PHE A 7 -10.37 -3.26 7.06
N PHE A 8 -11.47 -2.52 7.10
CA PHE A 8 -11.76 -1.44 6.17
C PHE A 8 -10.77 -0.28 6.32
N LEU A 9 -10.48 0.15 7.55
CA LEU A 9 -9.49 1.21 7.81
C LEU A 9 -8.07 0.79 7.39
N ILE A 10 -7.66 -0.45 7.70
CA ILE A 10 -6.36 -0.98 7.27
C ILE A 10 -6.29 -1.08 5.75
N GLY A 11 -7.37 -1.51 5.10
CA GLY A 11 -7.49 -1.57 3.64
C GLY A 11 -7.33 -0.21 2.99
N ILE A 12 -8.03 0.81 3.49
CA ILE A 12 -7.89 2.21 3.02
C ILE A 12 -6.47 2.71 3.25
N LEU A 13 -5.89 2.48 4.42
CA LEU A 13 -4.53 2.94 4.73
C LEU A 13 -3.50 2.30 3.77
N SER A 14 -3.67 1.01 3.47
CA SER A 14 -2.86 0.29 2.50
C SER A 14 -3.01 0.87 1.09
N LEU A 15 -4.23 1.21 0.68
CA LEU A 15 -4.48 1.84 -0.62
C LEU A 15 -3.81 3.22 -0.71
N VAL A 16 -3.99 4.08 0.30
CA VAL A 16 -3.39 5.42 0.34
C VAL A 16 -1.87 5.35 0.28
N MET A 17 -1.26 4.43 1.04
CA MET A 17 0.18 4.19 0.99
C MET A 17 0.61 3.69 -0.39
N GLY A 18 -0.10 2.72 -0.98
CA GLY A 18 0.20 2.22 -2.33
C GLY A 18 0.16 3.31 -3.40
N ILE A 19 -0.87 4.17 -3.39
CA ILE A 19 -0.97 5.35 -4.28
C ILE A 19 0.22 6.29 -4.07
N ARG A 20 0.59 6.55 -2.80
CA ARG A 20 1.71 7.44 -2.46
C ARG A 20 3.04 6.91 -2.99
N ALA A 21 3.29 5.59 -2.89
CA ALA A 21 4.49 4.94 -3.45
C ALA A 21 4.56 5.09 -4.98
N LEU A 22 3.42 5.01 -5.67
CA LEU A 22 3.36 5.16 -7.13
C LEU A 22 3.52 6.60 -7.59
N ARG A 23 2.94 7.56 -6.85
CA ARG A 23 2.95 8.98 -7.22
C ARG A 23 4.27 9.65 -6.89
N ASN A 24 4.79 9.43 -5.69
CA ASN A 24 6.04 10.01 -5.20
C ASN A 24 6.89 8.88 -4.59
N PRO A 25 7.53 8.04 -5.42
CA PRO A 25 8.37 6.94 -4.93
C PRO A 25 9.54 7.44 -4.08
N ASP A 26 10.10 8.62 -4.39
CA ASP A 26 11.20 9.24 -3.62
C ASP A 26 10.83 9.59 -2.17
N ALA A 27 9.53 9.75 -1.89
CA ALA A 27 9.03 10.09 -0.56
C ALA A 27 8.59 8.85 0.23
N TRP A 28 9.09 7.66 -0.15
CA TRP A 28 8.71 6.41 0.48
C TRP A 28 9.35 6.28 1.87
N PRO A 29 8.55 6.14 2.95
CA PRO A 29 9.06 6.20 4.32
C PRO A 29 9.89 4.97 4.74
N PHE A 30 9.89 3.90 3.93
CA PHE A 30 10.67 2.69 4.19
C PHE A 30 11.87 2.55 3.25
N ASP A 31 12.21 3.61 2.53
CA ASP A 31 13.43 3.65 1.76
C ASP A 31 14.63 3.90 2.70
N ARG A 32 15.27 2.81 3.12
CA ARG A 32 16.40 2.83 4.06
C ARG A 32 17.77 2.86 3.37
N TYR A 33 17.81 2.72 2.05
CA TYR A 33 19.04 2.61 1.27
C TYR A 33 19.02 3.65 0.15
N VAL A 34 19.14 4.92 0.53
CA VAL A 34 19.38 6.02 -0.42
C VAL A 34 20.85 5.99 -0.83
N ASP A 35 21.30 4.92 -1.48
CA ASP A 35 22.69 4.76 -1.91
C ASP A 35 22.76 4.39 -3.41
N GLU A 36 23.30 5.36 -4.16
CA GLU A 36 24.04 5.30 -5.44
C GLU A 36 23.39 4.74 -6.72
N ASP A 37 22.38 3.87 -6.68
CA ASP A 37 21.78 3.23 -7.88
C ASP A 37 20.31 3.61 -8.12
N GLY A 38 20.04 4.91 -8.26
CA GLY A 38 18.71 5.52 -8.17
C GLY A 38 17.60 5.01 -9.11
N GLU A 39 17.89 4.33 -10.23
CA GLU A 39 16.83 3.82 -11.12
C GLU A 39 16.22 2.47 -10.67
N THR A 40 17.04 1.59 -10.09
CA THR A 40 16.56 0.23 -9.74
C THR A 40 15.67 0.28 -8.50
N ASP A 41 15.95 1.17 -7.57
CA ASP A 41 15.17 1.29 -6.33
C ASP A 41 13.80 1.96 -6.56
N LEU A 42 13.71 2.91 -7.48
CA LEU A 42 12.45 3.52 -7.91
C LEU A 42 11.44 2.49 -8.44
N VAL A 43 11.92 1.55 -9.27
CA VAL A 43 11.09 0.46 -9.80
C VAL A 43 10.65 -0.47 -8.66
N ASN A 44 11.53 -0.78 -7.72
CA ASN A 44 11.23 -1.63 -6.58
C ASN A 44 10.17 -1.00 -5.65
N ILE A 45 10.26 0.30 -5.39
CA ILE A 45 9.27 1.07 -4.63
C ILE A 45 7.92 1.07 -5.34
N LYS A 46 7.89 1.27 -6.67
CA LYS A 46 6.65 1.20 -7.46
C LYS A 46 6.03 -0.20 -7.39
N ILE A 47 6.81 -1.27 -7.50
CA ILE A 47 6.33 -2.66 -7.37
C ILE A 47 5.74 -2.89 -5.98
N ARG A 48 6.44 -2.48 -4.92
CA ARG A 48 5.93 -2.55 -3.54
C ARG A 48 4.62 -1.77 -3.37
N GLY A 49 4.51 -0.59 -4.00
CA GLY A 49 3.29 0.20 -4.05
C GLY A 49 2.12 -0.52 -4.71
N ILE A 50 2.36 -1.18 -5.85
CA ILE A 50 1.35 -1.99 -6.56
C ILE A 50 0.91 -3.18 -5.69
N CYS A 51 1.84 -3.87 -5.04
CA CYS A 51 1.51 -4.95 -4.10
C CYS A 51 0.65 -4.44 -2.93
N LEU A 52 0.98 -3.27 -2.37
CA LEU A 52 0.19 -2.63 -1.30
C LEU A 52 -1.21 -2.22 -1.76
N LEU A 53 -1.34 -1.75 -3.00
CA LEU A 53 -2.64 -1.45 -3.62
C LEU A 53 -3.48 -2.71 -3.76
N ALA A 54 -2.92 -3.77 -4.33
CA ALA A 54 -3.61 -5.04 -4.52
C ALA A 54 -4.05 -5.63 -3.17
N PHE A 55 -3.16 -5.62 -2.18
CA PHE A 55 -3.45 -6.08 -0.83
C PHE A 55 -4.55 -5.25 -0.16
N GLY A 56 -4.47 -3.91 -0.25
CA GLY A 56 -5.47 -3.00 0.30
C GLY A 56 -6.85 -3.17 -0.36
N ALA A 57 -6.90 -3.38 -1.67
CA ALA A 57 -8.13 -3.64 -2.41
C ALA A 57 -8.78 -4.95 -1.95
N VAL A 58 -8.01 -6.04 -1.85
CA VAL A 58 -8.50 -7.33 -1.37
C VAL A 58 -9.03 -7.23 0.06
N LEU A 59 -8.28 -6.60 0.96
CA LEU A 59 -8.71 -6.36 2.35
C LEU A 59 -10.00 -5.56 2.43
N THR A 60 -10.13 -4.53 1.60
CA THR A 60 -11.34 -3.70 1.54
C THR A 60 -12.54 -4.53 1.09
N ILE A 61 -12.39 -5.35 0.04
CA ILE A 61 -13.45 -6.25 -0.45
C ILE A 61 -13.84 -7.30 0.60
N LEU A 62 -12.85 -7.94 1.22
CA LEU A 62 -13.08 -8.94 2.27
C LEU A 62 -13.75 -8.32 3.50
N SER A 63 -13.48 -7.04 3.82
CA SER A 63 -14.17 -6.36 4.91
C SER A 63 -15.68 -6.34 4.65
N PHE A 64 -16.14 -6.02 3.43
CA PHE A 64 -17.56 -6.00 3.09
C PHE A 64 -18.24 -7.38 3.20
N GLN A 65 -17.50 -8.48 3.00
CA GLN A 65 -18.04 -9.83 3.23
C GLN A 65 -18.38 -10.08 4.70
N GLN A 66 -17.72 -9.41 5.65
CA GLN A 66 -18.03 -9.53 7.08
C GLN A 66 -19.30 -8.77 7.49
N LEU A 67 -19.90 -8.03 6.56
CA LEU A 67 -21.11 -7.24 6.78
C LEU A 67 -22.39 -8.00 6.34
N ILE A 68 -22.22 -9.05 5.54
CA ILE A 68 -23.26 -10.02 5.10
C ILE A 68 -23.34 -11.13 6.15
#